data_AF-A0A9N8ZU73-F1
#
_entry.id   AF-A0A9N8ZU73-F1
#
_cell.length_a   1.000
_cell.length_b   1.000
_cell.length_c   1.000
_cell.angle_alpha   90.00
_cell.angle_beta   90.00
_cell.angle_gamma   90.00
#
_symmetry.space_group_name_H-M   'P 1'
#
loop_
_entity.id
_entity.type
_entity.pdbx_description
1 polymer ?
#
loop_
_entity_poly.entity_id
_entity_poly.type
_entity_poly.pdbx_seq_one_letter_code
_entity_poly.pdbx_strand_id
1 'polypeptide(L)'
;MSPDFRILENDNNNNFHHNEHHSETSFKLTRKLGPEYISYRPGPGNVRVAYLEGFKAIQIANEVFGYNKWSSSIGSIDIDFMDENNGRYSIGLSVIVRVTLANGAYHEDIGYGDSENQKSKSMAFQHAKKEAVTDGLKRALRQFGNVLGNCLYDKNYIKHIGSIKAPNIPKLNSDDLYRASYVTAPTTVTTNTSTNLRPVTAVPDASQQKPNINKNIPTQLPSSQSNNYAP
;
A
#
# COMPACT_ATOMS: atom_id res chain seq x y z
N MET A 1 -10.17 39.09 -52.57
CA MET A 1 -8.70 38.95 -52.42
C MET A 1 -8.24 39.90 -51.32
N SER A 2 -8.16 39.39 -50.09
CA SER A 2 -7.40 39.94 -48.94
C SER A 2 -7.50 38.89 -47.80
N PRO A 3 -6.50 38.77 -46.92
CA PRO A 3 -5.99 37.47 -46.48
C PRO A 3 -6.54 36.95 -45.15
N ASP A 4 -6.53 35.62 -45.02
CA ASP A 4 -6.69 34.87 -43.77
C ASP A 4 -5.64 35.27 -42.73
N PHE A 5 -6.11 35.77 -41.59
CA PHE A 5 -5.32 35.85 -40.36
C PHE A 5 -5.39 34.49 -39.64
N ARG A 6 -4.42 33.62 -39.91
CA ARG A 6 -4.14 32.48 -39.03
C ARG A 6 -3.43 32.97 -37.78
N ILE A 7 -4.09 32.83 -36.64
CA ILE A 7 -3.50 32.97 -35.31
C ILE A 7 -2.48 31.83 -35.15
N LEU A 8 -1.19 32.18 -35.11
CA LEU A 8 -0.13 31.31 -34.59
C LEU A 8 -0.02 31.57 -33.09
N GLU A 9 -0.92 30.97 -32.30
CA GLU A 9 -0.78 30.95 -30.84
C GLU A 9 -0.05 29.67 -30.40
N ASN A 10 1.27 29.83 -30.26
CA ASN A 10 2.03 29.41 -29.07
C ASN A 10 2.06 27.92 -28.66
N ASP A 11 2.49 27.03 -29.57
CA ASP A 11 2.89 25.65 -29.24
C ASP A 11 4.22 25.54 -28.45
N ASN A 12 4.95 26.63 -28.27
CA ASN A 12 6.28 26.59 -27.64
C ASN A 12 6.24 26.49 -26.11
N ASN A 13 5.19 26.97 -25.44
CA ASN A 13 5.18 27.02 -23.96
C ASN A 13 4.92 25.64 -23.31
N ASN A 14 4.21 24.73 -24.00
CA ASN A 14 3.95 23.38 -23.49
C ASN A 14 5.19 22.47 -23.57
N ASN A 15 6.09 22.72 -24.53
CA ASN A 15 7.30 21.93 -24.71
C ASN A 15 8.40 22.24 -23.68
N PHE A 16 8.49 23.48 -23.19
CA PHE A 16 9.50 23.84 -22.17
C PHE A 16 9.23 23.18 -20.82
N HIS A 17 7.99 23.22 -20.32
CA HIS A 17 7.65 22.56 -19.04
C HIS A 17 7.73 21.03 -19.11
N HIS A 18 7.39 20.43 -20.26
CA HIS A 18 7.50 18.98 -20.43
C HIS A 18 8.95 18.47 -20.33
N ASN A 19 9.90 19.22 -20.88
CA ASN A 19 11.33 18.87 -20.84
C ASN A 19 11.97 19.07 -19.46
N GLU A 20 11.59 20.12 -18.73
CA GLU A 20 12.11 20.35 -17.36
C GLU A 20 11.65 19.26 -16.40
N HIS A 21 10.38 18.87 -16.42
CA HIS A 21 9.87 17.80 -15.55
C HIS A 21 10.52 16.45 -15.83
N HIS A 22 10.75 16.09 -17.10
CA HIS A 22 11.50 14.89 -17.44
C HIS A 22 12.93 14.91 -16.88
N SER A 23 13.60 16.07 -16.94
CA SER A 23 14.96 16.22 -16.41
C SER A 23 15.02 16.05 -14.88
N GLU A 24 14.03 16.57 -14.15
CA GLU A 24 13.97 16.45 -12.69
C GLU A 24 13.66 15.02 -12.23
N THR A 25 12.67 14.36 -12.84
CA THR A 25 12.34 12.96 -12.52
C THR A 25 13.53 12.06 -12.83
N SER A 26 14.16 12.22 -14.00
CA SER A 26 15.36 11.46 -14.35
C SER A 26 16.47 11.66 -13.32
N PHE A 27 16.70 12.90 -12.88
CA PHE A 27 17.69 13.20 -11.86
C PHE A 27 17.37 12.53 -10.52
N LYS A 28 16.12 12.62 -10.03
CA LYS A 28 15.68 11.95 -8.80
C LYS A 28 15.88 10.43 -8.87
N LEU A 29 15.56 9.80 -9.99
CA LEU A 29 15.69 8.35 -10.18
C LEU A 29 17.13 7.84 -10.07
N THR A 30 18.12 8.67 -10.41
CA THR A 30 19.55 8.29 -10.29
C THR A 30 20.07 8.27 -8.86
N ARG A 31 19.43 9.01 -7.93
CA ARG A 31 19.86 9.11 -6.53
C ARG A 31 19.68 7.78 -5.81
N LYS A 32 20.59 7.45 -4.89
CA LYS A 32 20.48 6.28 -4.00
C LYS A 32 19.71 6.66 -2.73
N LEU A 33 19.05 5.68 -2.10
CA LEU A 33 18.28 5.88 -0.87
C LEU A 33 19.17 6.40 0.28
N GLY A 34 18.60 7.27 1.11
CA GLY A 34 19.17 7.63 2.41
C GLY A 34 18.99 6.51 3.44
N PRO A 35 19.79 6.49 4.54
CA PRO A 35 19.70 5.47 5.59
C PRO A 35 18.31 5.39 6.26
N GLU A 36 17.53 6.48 6.28
CA GLU A 36 16.17 6.56 6.83
C GLU A 36 15.14 5.69 6.06
N TYR A 37 15.43 5.35 4.81
CA TYR A 37 14.55 4.52 3.99
C TYR A 37 14.87 3.02 4.08
N ILE A 38 15.99 2.65 4.69
CA ILE A 38 16.51 1.28 4.66
C ILE A 38 16.23 0.57 5.97
N SER A 39 15.51 -0.54 5.86
CA SER A 39 15.26 -1.45 6.97
C SER A 39 16.10 -2.71 6.79
N TYR A 40 16.33 -3.44 7.89
CA TYR A 40 17.13 -4.66 7.88
C TYR A 40 16.35 -5.81 8.50
N ARG A 41 16.37 -6.97 7.83
CA ARG A 41 15.80 -8.22 8.36
C ARG A 41 16.88 -9.27 8.54
N PRO A 42 16.71 -10.24 9.45
CA PRO A 42 17.55 -11.43 9.48
C PRO A 42 17.51 -12.16 8.15
N GLY A 43 18.66 -12.66 7.69
CA GLY A 43 18.81 -13.48 6.51
C GLY A 43 19.67 -14.71 6.78
N PRO A 44 19.89 -15.55 5.76
CA PRO A 44 20.68 -16.77 5.91
C PRO A 44 22.11 -16.46 6.35
N GLY A 45 22.69 -17.34 7.17
CA GLY A 45 24.08 -17.19 7.63
C GLY A 45 24.32 -16.02 8.58
N ASN A 46 23.31 -15.61 9.36
CA ASN A 46 23.38 -14.47 10.29
C ASN A 46 23.70 -13.12 9.60
N VAL A 47 23.46 -13.04 8.29
CA VAL A 47 23.61 -11.81 7.51
C VAL A 47 22.32 -11.02 7.56
N ARG A 48 22.41 -9.71 7.80
CA ARG A 48 21.25 -8.82 7.69
C ARG A 48 21.00 -8.45 6.24
N VAL A 49 19.76 -8.59 5.79
CA VAL A 49 19.33 -8.22 4.43
C VAL A 49 18.67 -6.86 4.48
N ALA A 50 19.22 -5.90 3.73
CA ALA A 50 18.64 -4.57 3.57
C ALA A 50 17.40 -4.63 2.66
N TYR A 51 16.35 -3.91 3.02
CA TYR A 51 15.13 -3.82 2.22
C TYR A 51 14.45 -2.45 2.36
N LEU A 52 13.68 -2.07 1.34
CA LEU A 52 12.78 -0.93 1.37
C LEU A 52 11.39 -1.40 1.80
N GLU A 53 10.80 -0.74 2.78
CA GLU A 53 9.42 -1.02 3.23
C GLU A 53 8.40 -0.59 2.17
N GLY A 54 7.30 -1.35 2.04
CA GLY A 54 6.30 -1.12 0.98
C GLY A 54 5.70 0.29 1.01
N PHE A 55 5.35 0.80 2.20
CA PHE A 55 4.78 2.15 2.33
C PHE A 55 5.77 3.25 1.91
N LYS A 56 7.07 3.08 2.21
CA LYS A 56 8.13 4.01 1.78
C LYS A 56 8.31 3.98 0.26
N ALA A 57 8.26 2.80 -0.36
CA ALA A 57 8.30 2.70 -1.82
C ALA A 57 7.13 3.44 -2.49
N ILE A 58 5.91 3.31 -1.95
CA ILE A 58 4.72 4.05 -2.43
C ILE A 58 4.90 5.56 -2.25
N GLN A 59 5.38 6.00 -1.07
CA GLN A 59 5.61 7.42 -0.81
C GLN A 59 6.65 8.00 -1.80
N ILE A 60 7.77 7.33 -1.99
CA ILE A 60 8.80 7.76 -2.94
C ILE A 60 8.24 7.79 -4.37
N ALA A 61 7.45 6.80 -4.78
CA ALA A 61 6.81 6.81 -6.09
C ALA A 61 5.88 8.02 -6.27
N ASN A 62 5.09 8.35 -5.24
CA ASN A 62 4.24 9.56 -5.24
C ASN A 62 5.06 10.85 -5.31
N GLU A 63 6.23 10.92 -4.67
CA GLU A 63 7.11 12.09 -4.70
C GLU A 63 7.88 12.24 -6.02
N VAL A 64 8.30 11.11 -6.62
CA VAL A 64 9.13 11.09 -7.84
C VAL A 64 8.28 11.23 -9.10
N PHE A 65 7.17 10.49 -9.18
CA PHE A 65 6.29 10.50 -10.34
C PHE A 65 5.14 11.50 -10.17
N GLY A 66 4.64 11.69 -8.95
CA GLY A 66 3.38 12.38 -8.68
C GLY A 66 2.24 11.38 -8.48
N TYR A 67 1.39 11.62 -7.47
CA TYR A 67 0.35 10.68 -7.02
C TYR A 67 -0.63 10.22 -8.12
N ASN A 68 -0.82 11.02 -9.18
CA ASN A 68 -1.71 10.72 -10.30
C ASN A 68 -0.96 10.32 -11.58
N LYS A 69 0.37 10.15 -11.53
CA LYS A 69 1.19 9.87 -12.72
C LYS A 69 1.77 8.46 -12.77
N TRP A 70 1.39 7.61 -11.82
CA TRP A 70 1.70 6.20 -11.84
C TRP A 70 0.52 5.39 -11.28
N SER A 71 0.47 4.13 -11.64
CA SER A 71 -0.51 3.17 -11.13
C SER A 71 0.15 1.80 -11.01
N SER A 72 -0.45 0.91 -10.22
CA SER A 72 -0.10 -0.50 -10.20
C SER A 72 -1.32 -1.37 -10.45
N SER A 73 -1.11 -2.52 -11.08
CA SER A 73 -2.15 -3.53 -11.32
C SER A 73 -1.61 -4.92 -11.05
N ILE A 74 -2.49 -5.79 -10.55
CA ILE A 74 -2.21 -7.22 -10.39
C ILE A 74 -2.54 -7.91 -11.72
N GLY A 75 -1.58 -8.65 -12.26
CA GLY A 75 -1.72 -9.46 -13.48
C GLY A 75 -2.30 -10.84 -13.14
N SER A 76 -1.42 -11.82 -12.91
CA SER A 76 -1.79 -13.16 -12.45
C SER A 76 -1.46 -13.37 -10.98
N ILE A 77 -2.17 -14.32 -10.36
CA ILE A 77 -1.84 -14.87 -9.05
C ILE A 77 -1.82 -16.39 -9.22
N ASP A 78 -0.67 -16.99 -8.98
CA ASP A 78 -0.43 -18.42 -9.18
C ASP A 78 -0.08 -19.06 -7.84
N ILE A 79 -0.82 -20.10 -7.46
CA ILE A 79 -0.56 -20.83 -6.21
C ILE A 79 0.44 -21.93 -6.52
N ASP A 80 1.69 -21.74 -6.09
CA ASP A 80 2.79 -22.64 -6.41
C ASP A 80 2.72 -23.92 -5.57
N PHE A 81 2.34 -23.81 -4.30
CA PHE A 81 2.03 -24.95 -3.44
C PHE A 81 1.01 -24.59 -2.37
N MET A 82 0.29 -25.60 -1.89
CA MET A 82 -0.64 -25.47 -0.76
C MET A 82 -0.76 -26.82 -0.06
N ASP A 83 -0.08 -26.93 1.07
CA ASP A 83 -0.01 -28.14 1.88
C ASP A 83 -0.89 -28.02 3.13
N GLU A 84 -1.50 -29.13 3.51
CA GLU A 84 -2.24 -29.28 4.76
C GLU A 84 -1.65 -30.44 5.57
N ASN A 85 -1.22 -30.15 6.80
CA ASN A 85 -0.71 -31.16 7.73
C ASN A 85 -1.34 -30.95 9.12
N ASN A 86 -2.12 -31.92 9.60
CA ASN A 86 -2.76 -31.88 10.92
C ASN A 86 -3.56 -30.57 11.19
N GLY A 87 -4.32 -30.11 10.20
CA GLY A 87 -5.09 -28.85 10.29
C GLY A 87 -4.23 -27.59 10.30
N ARG A 88 -2.96 -27.69 9.90
CA ARG A 88 -2.06 -26.56 9.65
C ARG A 88 -1.85 -26.40 8.15
N TYR A 89 -1.87 -25.16 7.69
CA TYR A 89 -1.77 -24.83 6.27
C TYR A 89 -0.44 -24.11 6.00
N SER A 90 0.27 -24.60 4.98
CA SER A 90 1.43 -23.92 4.40
C SER A 90 1.15 -23.61 2.94
N ILE A 91 1.41 -22.38 2.50
CA ILE A 91 1.12 -21.93 1.14
C ILE A 91 2.27 -21.06 0.62
N GLY A 92 2.57 -21.20 -0.66
CA GLY A 92 3.40 -20.28 -1.42
C GLY A 92 2.68 -19.89 -2.70
N LEU A 93 2.76 -18.61 -3.05
CA LEU A 93 2.16 -18.09 -4.28
C LEU A 93 3.01 -16.99 -4.90
N SER A 94 2.94 -16.93 -6.21
CA SER A 94 3.55 -15.92 -7.06
C SER A 94 2.49 -14.95 -7.58
N VAL A 95 2.86 -13.67 -7.73
CA VAL A 95 1.99 -12.62 -8.27
C VAL A 95 2.75 -11.80 -9.29
N ILE A 96 2.20 -11.63 -10.50
CA ILE A 96 2.72 -10.65 -11.45
C ILE A 96 2.14 -9.28 -11.09
N VAL A 97 3.01 -8.30 -10.87
CA VAL A 97 2.61 -6.90 -10.63
C VAL A 97 3.18 -6.02 -11.72
N ARG A 98 2.32 -5.20 -12.34
CA ARG A 98 2.70 -4.16 -13.29
C ARG A 98 2.64 -2.80 -12.63
N VAL A 99 3.65 -1.97 -12.86
CA VAL A 99 3.63 -0.53 -12.57
C VAL A 99 3.65 0.23 -13.89
N THR A 100 2.68 1.12 -14.10
CA THR A 100 2.50 1.89 -15.34
C THR A 100 2.54 3.38 -15.04
N LEU A 101 3.37 4.12 -15.79
CA LEU A 101 3.47 5.58 -15.73
C LEU A 101 2.44 6.24 -16.64
N ALA A 102 2.15 7.53 -16.41
CA ALA A 102 1.18 8.30 -17.20
C ALA A 102 1.49 8.38 -18.71
N ASN A 103 2.77 8.24 -19.09
CA ASN A 103 3.19 8.21 -20.49
C ASN A 103 3.06 6.81 -21.14
N GLY A 104 2.53 5.83 -20.41
CA GLY A 104 2.34 4.44 -20.88
C GLY A 104 3.54 3.53 -20.68
N ALA A 105 4.71 4.05 -20.27
CA ALA A 105 5.85 3.20 -19.92
C ALA A 105 5.52 2.34 -18.70
N TYR A 106 5.95 1.08 -18.71
CA TYR A 106 5.66 0.16 -17.62
C TYR A 106 6.81 -0.81 -17.35
N HIS A 107 6.84 -1.32 -16.13
CA HIS A 107 7.66 -2.47 -15.73
C HIS A 107 6.80 -3.50 -15.01
N GLU A 108 7.11 -4.77 -15.27
CA GLU A 108 6.49 -5.92 -14.60
C GLU A 108 7.55 -6.72 -13.87
N ASP A 109 7.17 -7.26 -12.72
CA ASP A 109 7.99 -8.21 -11.98
C ASP A 109 7.09 -9.18 -11.21
N ILE A 110 7.69 -10.29 -10.78
CA ILE A 110 7.04 -11.32 -9.99
C ILE A 110 7.31 -11.02 -8.52
N GLY A 111 6.27 -10.93 -7.71
CA GLY A 111 6.36 -10.96 -6.25
C GLY A 111 6.05 -12.34 -5.72
N TYR A 112 6.69 -12.70 -4.60
CA TYR A 112 6.45 -13.96 -3.92
C TYR A 112 5.99 -13.73 -2.49
N GLY A 113 5.06 -14.55 -2.03
CA GLY A 113 4.60 -14.52 -0.65
C GLY A 113 4.25 -15.91 -0.18
N ASP A 114 4.66 -16.20 1.04
CA ASP A 114 4.42 -17.49 1.66
C ASP A 114 3.81 -17.33 3.05
N SER A 115 3.27 -18.43 3.55
CA SER A 115 2.81 -18.50 4.92
C SER A 115 2.85 -19.95 5.35
N GLU A 116 3.64 -20.24 6.38
CA GLU A 116 3.79 -21.59 6.90
C GLU A 116 2.98 -21.80 8.19
N ASN A 117 2.53 -23.04 8.40
CA ASN A 117 1.98 -23.53 9.66
C ASN A 117 0.80 -22.70 10.22
N GLN A 118 -0.06 -22.16 9.35
CA GLN A 118 -1.20 -21.35 9.75
C GLN A 118 -2.35 -22.20 10.28
N LYS A 119 -3.07 -21.68 11.27
CA LYS A 119 -4.21 -22.40 11.90
C LYS A 119 -5.45 -22.47 11.01
N SER A 120 -5.52 -21.66 9.96
CA SER A 120 -6.64 -21.65 9.03
C SER A 120 -6.17 -21.32 7.62
N LYS A 121 -6.82 -21.95 6.64
CA LYS A 121 -6.57 -21.74 5.21
C LYS A 121 -6.72 -20.26 4.83
N SER A 122 -7.76 -19.58 5.34
CA SER A 122 -7.99 -18.15 5.09
C SER A 122 -6.83 -17.27 5.55
N MET A 123 -6.29 -17.50 6.75
CA MET A 123 -5.15 -16.72 7.26
C MET A 123 -3.90 -16.92 6.41
N ALA A 124 -3.64 -18.16 5.99
CA ALA A 124 -2.53 -18.50 5.10
C ALA A 124 -2.61 -17.72 3.78
N PHE A 125 -3.77 -17.75 3.11
CA PHE A 125 -4.00 -17.00 1.89
C PHE A 125 -3.89 -15.49 2.08
N GLN A 126 -4.44 -14.94 3.18
CA GLN A 126 -4.36 -13.50 3.43
C GLN A 126 -2.92 -13.02 3.63
N HIS A 127 -2.11 -13.79 4.36
CA HIS A 127 -0.70 -13.45 4.58
C HIS A 127 0.09 -13.50 3.27
N ALA A 128 0.08 -14.66 2.61
CA ALA A 128 0.85 -14.89 1.39
C ALA A 128 0.45 -13.92 0.26
N LYS A 129 -0.84 -13.64 0.06
CA LYS A 129 -1.29 -12.66 -0.96
C LYS A 129 -0.83 -11.24 -0.65
N LYS A 130 -0.94 -10.79 0.60
CA LYS A 130 -0.51 -9.44 0.99
C LYS A 130 1.00 -9.27 0.82
N GLU A 131 1.77 -10.29 1.17
CA GLU A 131 3.21 -10.30 1.00
C GLU A 131 3.60 -10.30 -0.48
N ALA A 132 3.07 -11.23 -1.27
CA ALA A 132 3.41 -11.37 -2.70
C ALA A 132 3.08 -10.10 -3.51
N VAL A 133 1.91 -9.50 -3.29
CA VAL A 133 1.53 -8.25 -3.97
C VAL A 133 2.47 -7.10 -3.57
N THR A 134 2.83 -7.00 -2.29
CA THR A 134 3.73 -5.95 -1.81
C THR A 134 5.15 -6.17 -2.34
N ASP A 135 5.61 -7.41 -2.40
CA ASP A 135 6.92 -7.75 -2.96
C ASP A 135 6.98 -7.44 -4.47
N GLY A 136 5.98 -7.87 -5.23
CA GLY A 136 5.87 -7.62 -6.67
C GLY A 136 5.85 -6.13 -6.98
N LEU A 137 5.10 -5.34 -6.21
CA LEU A 137 5.08 -3.88 -6.34
C LEU A 137 6.47 -3.26 -6.14
N LYS A 138 7.19 -3.63 -5.07
CA LYS A 138 8.55 -3.12 -4.81
C LYS A 138 9.51 -3.51 -5.93
N ARG A 139 9.39 -4.74 -6.43
CA ARG A 139 10.27 -5.28 -7.48
C ARG A 139 10.00 -4.64 -8.85
N ALA A 140 8.74 -4.35 -9.18
CA ALA A 140 8.41 -3.57 -10.37
C ALA A 140 8.91 -2.12 -10.25
N LEU A 141 8.69 -1.47 -9.09
CA LEU A 141 9.15 -0.10 -8.84
C LEU A 141 10.67 0.06 -8.96
N ARG A 142 11.45 -0.91 -8.46
CA ARG A 142 12.93 -0.82 -8.49
C ARG A 142 13.48 -0.65 -9.92
N GLN A 143 12.79 -1.18 -10.93
CA GLN A 143 13.27 -1.15 -12.31
C GLN A 143 13.36 0.27 -12.89
N PHE A 144 12.62 1.23 -12.31
CA PHE A 144 12.68 2.63 -12.72
C PHE A 144 13.89 3.40 -12.20
N GLY A 145 14.57 2.94 -11.12
CA GLY A 145 15.76 3.64 -10.65
C GLY A 145 16.23 3.33 -9.22
N ASN A 146 17.38 3.91 -8.88
CA ASN A 146 18.06 3.72 -7.59
C ASN A 146 17.20 4.15 -6.41
N VAL A 147 16.52 5.30 -6.53
CA VAL A 147 15.70 5.85 -5.44
C VAL A 147 14.48 4.98 -5.12
N LEU A 148 14.06 4.14 -6.06
CA LEU A 148 12.96 3.18 -5.89
C LEU A 148 13.44 1.80 -5.42
N GLY A 149 14.69 1.70 -4.96
CA GLY A 149 15.23 0.50 -4.32
C GLY A 149 16.23 -0.29 -5.16
N ASN A 150 16.54 0.12 -6.40
CA ASN A 150 17.56 -0.58 -7.20
C ASN A 150 18.94 -0.55 -6.53
N CYS A 151 19.26 0.52 -5.79
CA CYS A 151 20.54 0.63 -5.09
C CYS A 151 20.74 -0.44 -4.02
N LEU A 152 19.69 -1.09 -3.52
CA LEU A 152 19.78 -2.13 -2.49
C LEU A 152 20.45 -3.43 -3.00
N TYR A 153 20.58 -3.59 -4.32
CA TYR A 153 21.28 -4.71 -4.95
C TYR A 153 22.80 -4.46 -5.10
N ASP A 154 23.26 -3.22 -4.90
CA ASP A 154 24.67 -2.86 -4.92
C ASP A 154 25.31 -3.13 -3.55
N LYS A 155 26.12 -4.19 -3.47
CA LYS A 155 26.84 -4.60 -2.24
C LYS A 155 27.75 -3.49 -1.69
N ASN A 156 28.37 -2.69 -2.57
CA ASN A 156 29.23 -1.60 -2.13
C ASN A 156 28.39 -0.51 -1.47
N TYR A 157 27.26 -0.15 -2.07
CA TYR A 157 26.33 0.79 -1.46
C TYR A 157 25.83 0.31 -0.10
N ILE A 158 25.39 -0.94 0.03
CA ILE A 158 24.90 -1.51 1.30
C ILE A 158 25.98 -1.42 2.40
N LYS A 159 27.24 -1.69 2.07
CA LYS A 159 28.36 -1.58 3.02
C LYS A 159 28.55 -0.15 3.50
N HIS A 160 28.52 0.82 2.60
CA HIS A 160 28.73 2.22 2.95
C HIS A 160 27.53 2.80 3.72
N ILE A 161 26.31 2.62 3.22
CA ILE A 161 25.11 3.19 3.84
C ILE A 161 24.84 2.63 5.23
N GLY A 162 25.22 1.37 5.50
CA GLY A 162 25.12 0.77 6.83
C GLY A 162 26.01 1.43 7.90
N SER A 163 27.03 2.21 7.49
CA SER A 163 27.87 2.98 8.41
C SER A 163 27.35 4.40 8.67
N ILE A 164 26.43 4.88 7.83
CA ILE A 164 25.85 6.22 7.95
C ILE A 164 24.71 6.17 8.94
N LYS A 165 24.76 7.04 9.96
CA LYS A 165 23.69 7.14 10.95
C LYS A 165 22.46 7.79 10.30
N ALA A 166 21.30 7.16 10.42
CA ALA A 166 20.05 7.79 10.01
C ALA A 166 19.82 9.09 10.80
N PRO A 167 19.30 10.14 10.15
CA PRO A 167 18.90 11.36 10.85
C PRO A 167 17.84 11.01 11.91
N ASN A 168 17.76 11.83 12.95
CA ASN A 168 16.70 11.69 13.95
C ASN A 168 15.37 12.08 13.29
N ILE A 169 14.54 11.08 12.97
CA ILE A 169 13.22 11.31 12.37
C ILE A 169 12.35 11.98 13.44
N PRO A 170 11.80 13.18 13.20
CA PRO A 170 10.90 13.83 14.14
C PRO A 170 9.76 12.90 14.54
N LYS A 171 9.40 12.90 15.83
CA LYS A 171 8.25 12.14 16.31
C LYS A 171 6.99 12.68 15.64
N LEU A 172 6.01 11.79 15.40
CA LEU A 172 4.69 12.16 14.88
C LEU A 172 4.10 13.31 15.68
N ASN A 173 3.82 14.43 15.02
CA ASN A 173 3.09 15.55 15.62
C ASN A 173 1.58 15.30 15.49
N SER A 174 0.84 15.52 16.58
CA SER A 174 -0.62 15.36 16.57
C SER A 174 -1.30 16.35 15.61
N ASP A 175 -0.69 17.52 15.40
CA ASP A 175 -1.25 18.58 14.56
C ASP A 175 -1.18 18.25 13.06
N ASP A 176 -0.25 17.40 12.64
CA ASP A 176 -0.08 16.97 11.24
C ASP A 176 -1.04 15.83 10.85
N LEU A 177 -1.80 15.31 11.81
CA LEU A 177 -2.73 14.23 11.54
C LEU A 177 -4.00 14.76 10.86
N TYR A 178 -4.36 14.16 9.74
CA TYR A 178 -5.65 14.41 9.10
C TYR A 178 -6.80 14.15 10.10
N ARG A 179 -7.63 15.16 10.31
CA ARG A 179 -8.87 15.09 11.09
C ARG A 179 -10.02 15.43 10.17
N ALA A 180 -10.98 14.54 10.06
CA ALA A 180 -12.17 14.82 9.27
C ALA A 180 -12.92 16.02 9.87
N SER A 181 -13.42 16.91 9.00
CA SER A 181 -14.01 18.19 9.40
C SER A 181 -15.17 18.06 10.39
N TYR A 182 -15.95 16.98 10.32
CA TYR A 182 -17.06 16.71 11.24
C TYR A 182 -16.64 16.35 12.67
N VAL A 183 -15.37 15.96 12.89
CA VAL A 183 -14.83 15.64 14.22
C VAL A 183 -14.36 16.91 14.95
N THR A 184 -13.93 17.92 14.19
CA THR A 184 -13.37 19.18 14.71
C THR A 184 -14.37 20.34 14.71
N ALA A 185 -15.59 20.12 14.20
CA ALA A 185 -16.64 21.13 14.26
C ALA A 185 -17.08 21.34 15.72
N PRO A 186 -17.10 22.59 16.24
CA PRO A 186 -17.65 22.85 17.56
C PRO A 186 -19.14 22.53 17.52
N THR A 187 -19.57 21.56 18.33
CA THR A 187 -21.00 21.33 18.62
C THR A 187 -21.53 22.59 19.28
N THR A 188 -22.12 23.49 18.50
CA THR A 188 -22.94 24.58 19.01
C THR A 188 -24.20 23.95 19.58
N VAL A 189 -24.13 23.53 20.84
CA VAL A 189 -25.34 23.24 21.61
C VAL A 189 -26.01 24.60 21.85
N THR A 190 -26.93 24.97 20.96
CA THR A 190 -27.85 26.08 21.18
C THR A 190 -28.83 25.65 22.27
N THR A 191 -28.46 25.86 23.53
CA THR A 191 -29.40 25.78 24.65
C THR A 191 -30.30 27.01 24.65
N ASN A 192 -31.43 26.91 23.96
CA ASN A 192 -32.56 27.79 24.18
C ASN A 192 -33.45 27.22 25.30
N THR A 193 -34.04 28.14 26.07
CA THR A 193 -35.24 28.05 26.94
C THR A 193 -35.05 27.90 28.46
N SER A 194 -35.04 29.07 29.12
CA SER A 194 -35.89 29.54 30.24
C SER A 194 -36.36 28.65 31.41
N THR A 195 -36.20 29.27 32.60
CA THR A 195 -37.03 29.24 33.84
C THR A 195 -36.99 28.05 34.82
N ASN A 196 -36.43 28.36 36.00
CA ASN A 196 -36.73 27.90 37.37
C ASN A 196 -37.81 26.81 37.57
N LEU A 197 -37.47 25.72 38.28
CA LEU A 197 -37.92 25.40 39.66
C LEU A 197 -37.46 24.01 40.15
N ARG A 198 -36.81 24.02 41.34
CA ARG A 198 -36.62 23.00 42.40
C ARG A 198 -35.79 21.71 42.15
N PRO A 199 -34.92 21.31 43.13
CA PRO A 199 -34.21 20.04 43.11
C PRO A 199 -34.99 18.95 43.87
N VAL A 200 -35.10 17.76 43.29
CA VAL A 200 -35.50 16.53 44.01
C VAL A 200 -34.34 15.55 44.00
N THR A 201 -34.11 15.00 45.18
CA THR A 201 -33.06 14.12 45.70
C THR A 201 -32.93 12.75 45.02
N ALA A 202 -31.67 12.37 44.78
CA ALA A 202 -30.97 11.13 45.19
C ALA A 202 -31.48 9.71 44.78
N VAL A 203 -30.65 9.05 43.92
CA VAL A 203 -30.19 7.62 43.82
C VAL A 203 -31.20 6.45 43.73
N PRO A 204 -30.81 5.20 43.35
CA PRO A 204 -29.68 4.68 42.55
C PRO A 204 -30.06 3.62 41.46
N ASP A 205 -29.10 3.35 40.57
CA ASP A 205 -28.69 2.06 39.94
C ASP A 205 -29.70 0.93 39.63
N ALA A 206 -29.74 0.49 38.36
CA ALA A 206 -30.22 -0.83 37.95
C ALA A 206 -29.56 -1.29 36.62
N SER A 207 -28.46 -2.03 36.78
CA SER A 207 -28.08 -3.27 36.07
C SER A 207 -28.89 -3.73 34.84
N GLN A 208 -28.09 -4.04 33.79
CA GLN A 208 -28.18 -5.20 32.88
C GLN A 208 -29.39 -5.35 31.94
N GLN A 209 -29.11 -5.35 30.62
CA GLN A 209 -29.42 -6.48 29.73
C GLN A 209 -28.75 -6.35 28.34
N LYS A 210 -28.03 -7.42 27.94
CA LYS A 210 -27.50 -7.64 26.59
C LYS A 210 -28.59 -8.24 25.68
N PRO A 211 -28.67 -7.89 24.39
CA PRO A 211 -29.58 -8.55 23.47
C PRO A 211 -29.07 -9.92 23.00
N ASN A 212 -29.92 -10.95 23.19
CA ASN A 212 -29.75 -12.32 22.69
C ASN A 212 -29.99 -12.37 21.17
N ILE A 213 -29.04 -12.93 20.42
CA ILE A 213 -29.23 -13.29 19.00
C ILE A 213 -29.48 -14.80 18.94
N ASN A 214 -30.70 -15.17 18.54
CA ASN A 214 -31.16 -16.53 18.40
C ASN A 214 -30.63 -17.14 17.08
N LYS A 215 -29.98 -18.31 17.17
CA LYS A 215 -29.52 -19.11 16.02
C LYS A 215 -30.60 -20.11 15.65
N ASN A 216 -31.05 -20.12 14.39
CA ASN A 216 -31.65 -21.29 13.73
C ASN A 216 -31.82 -21.02 12.21
N ILE A 217 -30.96 -21.61 11.38
CA ILE A 217 -31.25 -21.88 9.96
C ILE A 217 -30.69 -23.28 9.64
N PRO A 218 -31.51 -24.21 9.12
CA PRO A 218 -31.09 -25.56 8.79
C PRO A 218 -30.41 -25.68 7.42
N THR A 219 -29.49 -26.62 7.37
CA THR A 219 -28.70 -27.18 6.27
C THR A 219 -29.57 -27.83 5.18
N GLN A 220 -29.30 -27.55 3.91
CA GLN A 220 -29.26 -28.56 2.82
C GLN A 220 -28.70 -27.97 1.51
N LEU A 221 -27.73 -28.68 0.93
CA LEU A 221 -27.05 -28.42 -0.34
C LEU A 221 -27.64 -29.35 -1.41
N PRO A 222 -27.95 -28.91 -2.65
CA PRO A 222 -28.18 -29.82 -3.76
C PRO A 222 -26.87 -30.14 -4.50
N SER A 223 -26.66 -31.43 -4.74
CA SER A 223 -25.61 -32.01 -5.58
C SER A 223 -25.77 -31.61 -7.05
N SER A 224 -24.67 -31.22 -7.69
CA SER A 224 -24.59 -31.09 -9.16
C SER A 224 -23.69 -32.19 -9.72
N GLN A 225 -24.24 -32.86 -10.73
CA GLN A 225 -23.68 -34.02 -11.40
C GLN A 225 -22.53 -33.63 -12.34
N SER A 226 -21.56 -34.54 -12.43
CA SER A 226 -20.47 -34.56 -13.41
C SER A 226 -20.98 -34.69 -14.84
N ASN A 227 -20.54 -33.82 -15.75
CA ASN A 227 -20.56 -34.09 -17.18
C ASN A 227 -19.13 -34.08 -17.72
N ASN A 228 -18.68 -35.29 -18.07
CA ASN A 228 -17.52 -35.54 -18.91
C ASN A 228 -17.82 -35.07 -20.34
N TYR A 229 -16.92 -34.30 -20.94
CA TYR A 229 -16.67 -34.34 -22.39
C TYR A 229 -15.22 -33.97 -22.68
N ALA A 230 -14.47 -34.98 -23.10
CA ALA A 230 -13.32 -34.92 -24.01
C ALA A 230 -13.73 -35.77 -25.24
N PRO A 231 -13.09 -35.66 -26.41
CA PRO A 231 -11.69 -35.33 -26.67
C PRO A 231 -11.45 -33.93 -27.25
#